data_AF-A0A1F9GZ74-F1
#
_entry.id   AF-A0A1F9GZ74-F1
#
_cell.length_a   1.000
_cell.length_b   1.000
_cell.length_c   1.000
_cell.angle_alpha   90.00
_cell.angle_beta   90.00
_cell.angle_gamma   90.00
#
_symmetry.space_group_name_H-M   'P 1'
#
loop_
_entity.id
_entity.type
_entity.pdbx_description
1 polymer ?
#
loop_
_entity_poly.entity_id
_entity_poly.type
_entity_poly.pdbx_seq_one_letter_code
_entity_poly.pdbx_strand_id
1 'polypeptide(L)'
;MNLPGADFIDQGIQDLKNSRLTIPALLVCIGKPRLESAGLHTPPHSEFVKEPELKLYALIIQEGYLDPYSYYNALLRRLISFAQALEQL
;
A
#
# COMPACT_ATOMS: atom_id res chain seq x y z
N MET A 1 -13.48 8.39 0.32
CA MET A 1 -13.11 9.59 -0.49
C MET A 1 -12.98 9.14 -1.93
N ASN A 2 -13.41 9.91 -2.93
CA ASN A 2 -13.26 9.52 -4.34
C ASN A 2 -11.87 9.92 -4.88
N LEU A 3 -10.80 9.47 -4.21
CA LEU A 3 -9.42 9.67 -4.68
C LEU A 3 -8.97 8.44 -5.48
N PRO A 4 -8.15 8.61 -6.53
CA PRO A 4 -7.55 7.49 -7.24
C PRO A 4 -6.80 6.57 -6.27
N GLY A 5 -7.23 5.31 -6.18
CA GLY A 5 -6.60 4.32 -5.30
C GLY A 5 -6.99 4.36 -3.82
N ALA A 6 -7.95 5.20 -3.42
CA ALA A 6 -8.46 5.24 -2.05
C ALA A 6 -8.98 3.88 -1.56
N ASP A 7 -9.71 3.17 -2.42
CA ASP A 7 -10.21 1.81 -2.17
C ASP A 7 -9.09 0.83 -1.77
N PHE A 8 -7.92 0.94 -2.39
CA PHE A 8 -6.77 0.08 -2.11
C PHE A 8 -6.10 0.44 -0.78
N ILE A 9 -6.01 1.74 -0.47
CA ILE A 9 -5.45 2.21 0.80
C ILE A 9 -6.39 1.90 1.96
N ASP A 10 -7.68 2.12 1.80
CA ASP A 10 -8.72 1.79 2.79
C ASP A 10 -8.70 0.29 3.11
N GLN A 11 -8.66 -0.57 2.07
CA GLN A 11 -8.53 -2.00 2.25
C GLN A 11 -7.24 -2.38 2.99
N GLY A 12 -6.10 -1.78 2.62
CA GLY A 12 -4.82 -2.03 3.28
C GLY A 12 -4.81 -1.65 4.76
N ILE A 13 -5.43 -0.51 5.12
CA ILE A 13 -5.59 -0.10 6.51
C ILE A 13 -6.45 -1.12 7.28
N GLN A 14 -7.54 -1.59 6.67
CA GLN A 14 -8.40 -2.60 7.31
C GLN A 14 -7.70 -3.94 7.46
N ASP A 15 -6.92 -4.35 6.48
CA ASP A 15 -6.13 -5.59 6.57
C ASP A 15 -5.08 -5.49 7.68
N LEU A 16 -4.35 -4.38 7.78
CA LEU A 16 -3.38 -4.14 8.85
C LEU A 16 -4.03 -4.13 10.24
N LYS A 17 -5.22 -3.52 10.39
CA LYS A 17 -6.00 -3.55 11.65
C LYS A 17 -6.39 -4.97 12.07
N ASN A 18 -6.58 -5.85 11.09
CA ASN A 18 -6.86 -7.26 11.31
C ASN A 18 -5.60 -8.15 11.30
N SER A 19 -4.41 -7.55 11.39
CA SER A 19 -3.12 -8.25 11.36
C SER A 19 -2.89 -9.12 10.12
N ARG A 20 -3.45 -8.73 8.97
CA ARG A 20 -3.26 -9.39 7.67
C ARG A 20 -2.26 -8.62 6.82
N LEU A 21 -1.27 -9.32 6.28
CA LEU A 21 -0.28 -8.77 5.33
C LEU A 21 -0.68 -9.12 3.90
N THR A 22 -1.72 -8.46 3.40
CA THR A 22 -2.18 -8.55 2.01
C THR A 22 -1.40 -7.60 1.09
N ILE A 23 -1.61 -7.70 -0.22
CA ILE A 23 -1.06 -6.75 -1.21
C ILE A 23 -1.44 -5.29 -0.85
N PRO A 24 -2.72 -4.94 -0.60
CA PRO A 24 -3.11 -3.63 -0.07
C PRO A 24 -2.39 -3.22 1.22
N ALA A 25 -2.27 -4.14 2.20
CA ALA A 25 -1.61 -3.85 3.47
C ALA A 25 -0.13 -3.51 3.30
N LEU A 26 0.58 -4.28 2.47
CA LEU A 26 1.99 -4.05 2.16
C LEU A 26 2.18 -2.73 1.40
N LEU A 27 1.23 -2.36 0.53
CA LEU A 27 1.26 -1.06 -0.14
C LEU A 27 1.12 0.12 0.84
N VAL A 28 0.30 -0.03 1.88
CA VAL A 28 0.20 0.97 2.97
C VAL A 28 1.50 1.03 3.77
N CYS A 29 2.16 -0.10 4.05
CA CYS A 29 3.46 -0.13 4.71
C CYS A 29 4.54 0.60 3.90
N ILE A 30 4.61 0.37 2.59
CA ILE A 30 5.55 1.07 1.68
C ILE A 30 5.28 2.58 1.69
N GLY A 31 4.00 2.98 1.62
CA GLY A 31 3.60 4.37 1.57
C GLY A 31 3.64 5.12 2.88
N LYS A 32 3.81 4.43 4.02
CA LYS A 32 3.58 4.96 5.37
C LYS A 32 4.18 6.36 5.59
N PRO A 33 5.48 6.61 5.37
CA PRO A 33 6.06 7.91 5.70
C PRO A 33 5.37 9.07 4.96
N ARG A 34 5.04 8.85 3.68
CA ARG A 34 4.41 9.85 2.83
C ARG A 34 2.93 10.03 3.15
N LEU A 35 2.20 8.93 3.37
CA LEU A 35 0.80 8.94 3.75
C LEU A 35 0.60 9.69 5.08
N GLU A 36 1.46 9.45 6.06
CA GLU A 36 1.42 10.14 7.36
C GLU A 36 1.79 11.62 7.23
N SER A 37 2.77 11.96 6.37
CA SER A 37 3.11 13.35 6.07
C SER A 37 1.96 14.11 5.39
N ALA A 38 1.13 13.40 4.63
CA ALA A 38 -0.08 13.92 4.00
C ALA A 38 -1.33 13.89 4.92
N GLY A 39 -1.16 13.60 6.21
CA GLY A 39 -2.25 13.62 7.20
C GLY A 39 -3.07 12.34 7.33
N LEU A 40 -2.71 11.26 6.64
CA LEU A 40 -3.38 9.96 6.77
C LEU A 40 -2.74 9.11 7.88
N HIS A 41 -3.51 8.79 8.91
CA HIS A 41 -3.07 7.92 9.99
C HIS A 41 -3.02 6.44 9.54
N THR A 42 -1.83 5.84 9.57
CA THR A 42 -1.66 4.40 9.32
C THR A 42 -1.65 3.59 10.62
N PRO A 43 -2.06 2.31 10.61
CA PRO A 43 -2.01 1.47 11.81
C PRO A 43 -0.58 1.31 12.35
N PRO A 44 -0.32 1.35 13.67
CA PRO A 44 1.04 1.31 14.24
C PRO A 44 1.87 0.11 13.77
N HIS A 45 1.24 -1.05 13.58
CA HIS A 45 1.91 -2.26 13.13
C HIS A 45 2.55 -2.15 11.74
N SER A 46 2.17 -1.14 10.95
CA SER A 46 2.79 -0.87 9.65
C SER A 46 4.29 -0.58 9.75
N GLU A 47 4.78 -0.05 10.89
CA GLU A 47 6.20 0.30 11.08
C GLU A 47 7.11 -0.91 11.30
N PHE A 48 6.54 -2.01 11.82
CA PHE A 48 7.32 -3.22 12.16
C PHE A 48 7.49 -4.17 10.98
N VAL A 49 6.84 -3.89 9.84
CA VAL A 49 6.97 -4.69 8.63
C VAL A 49 8.32 -4.39 7.98
N LYS A 50 9.28 -5.30 8.16
CA LYS A 50 10.58 -5.22 7.50
C LYS A 50 10.45 -5.47 6.00
N GLU A 51 11.11 -4.64 5.20
CA GLU A 51 11.23 -4.79 3.75
C GLU A 51 9.87 -5.01 3.05
N PRO A 52 8.90 -4.09 3.23
CA PRO A 52 7.55 -4.28 2.73
C PRO A 52 7.51 -4.39 1.19
N GLU A 53 8.45 -3.77 0.46
CA GLU A 53 8.63 -3.92 -0.99
C GLU A 53 8.98 -5.35 -1.40
N LEU A 54 9.94 -5.97 -0.71
CA LEU A 54 10.36 -7.36 -0.98
C LEU A 54 9.23 -8.34 -0.65
N LYS A 55 8.54 -8.12 0.47
CA LYS A 55 7.35 -8.90 0.86
C LYS A 55 6.23 -8.77 -0.17
N LEU A 56 5.98 -7.56 -0.66
CA LEU A 56 4.97 -7.30 -1.68
C LEU A 56 5.31 -8.06 -2.96
N TYR A 57 6.55 -7.94 -3.44
CA TYR A 57 6.99 -8.61 -4.65
C TYR A 57 6.91 -10.14 -4.53
N ALA A 58 7.32 -10.70 -3.39
CA ALA A 58 7.21 -12.13 -3.11
C ALA A 58 5.74 -12.61 -3.10
N LEU A 59 4.83 -11.83 -2.50
CA LEU A 59 3.40 -12.17 -2.48
C LEU A 59 2.79 -12.13 -3.89
N ILE A 60 3.16 -11.16 -4.73
CA ILE A 60 2.72 -11.10 -6.14
C ILE A 60 3.18 -12.35 -6.91
N ILE A 61 4.41 -12.81 -6.69
CA ILE A 61 4.89 -14.05 -7.31
C ILE A 61 4.08 -15.25 -6.82
N GLN A 62 3.83 -15.34 -5.52
CA GLN A 62 3.09 -16.44 -4.91
C GLN A 62 1.64 -16.53 -5.42
N GLU A 63 0.98 -15.40 -5.65
CA GLU A 63 -0.39 -15.32 -6.19
C GLU A 63 -0.46 -15.64 -7.70
N GLY A 64 0.67 -15.83 -8.38
CA GLY A 64 0.71 -16.31 -9.77
C GLY A 64 0.31 -15.27 -10.82
N TYR A 65 0.53 -13.98 -10.55
CA TYR A 65 0.29 -12.93 -11.55
C TYR A 65 1.15 -13.13 -12.81
N LEU A 66 0.54 -12.94 -13.99
CA LEU A 66 1.17 -13.20 -15.30
C LEU A 66 2.44 -12.36 -15.54
N ASP A 67 2.45 -11.11 -15.07
CA ASP A 67 3.61 -10.21 -15.10
C ASP A 67 3.76 -9.53 -13.72
N PRO A 68 4.51 -10.17 -12.79
CA PRO A 68 4.70 -9.67 -11.44
C PRO A 68 5.35 -8.29 -11.38
N TYR A 69 6.27 -8.01 -12.31
CA TYR A 69 7.01 -6.75 -12.35
C TYR A 69 6.12 -5.59 -12.80
N SER A 70 5.36 -5.78 -13.88
CA SER A 70 4.39 -4.77 -14.34
C SER A 70 3.29 -4.52 -13.31
N TYR A 71 2.80 -5.58 -12.65
CA TYR A 71 1.79 -5.46 -11.60
C TYR A 71 2.33 -4.70 -10.37
N TYR A 72 3.53 -5.04 -9.90
CA TYR A 72 4.22 -4.31 -8.83
C TYR A 72 4.35 -2.82 -9.14
N ASN A 73 4.83 -2.48 -10.35
CA ASN A 73 4.98 -1.08 -10.75
C ASN A 73 3.64 -0.34 -10.87
N ALA A 74 2.56 -1.03 -11.27
CA ALA A 74 1.23 -0.45 -11.30
C ALA A 74 0.72 -0.10 -9.89
N LEU A 75 0.99 -0.95 -8.90
CA LEU A 75 0.66 -0.67 -7.49
C LEU A 75 1.42 0.54 -6.95
N LEU A 76 2.73 0.66 -7.24
CA LEU A 76 3.51 1.82 -6.81
C LEU A 76 3.00 3.12 -7.44
N ARG A 77 2.70 3.13 -8.74
CA ARG A 77 2.11 4.30 -9.40
C ARG A 77 0.78 4.69 -8.79
N ARG A 78 -0.07 3.71 -8.46
CA ARG A 78 -1.35 3.93 -7.79
C ARG A 78 -1.16 4.57 -6.41
N LEU A 79 -0.23 4.07 -5.60
CA LEU A 79 0.11 4.64 -4.29
C LEU A 79 0.62 6.09 -4.42
N ILE A 80 1.52 6.36 -5.37
CA ILE A 80 2.04 7.70 -5.63
C ILE A 80 0.92 8.66 -6.02
N SER A 81 0.05 8.25 -6.95
CA SER A 81 -1.08 9.06 -7.39
C SER A 81 -2.06 9.36 -6.26
N PHE A 82 -2.34 8.38 -5.39
CA PHE A 82 -3.17 8.58 -4.20
C PHE A 82 -2.53 9.61 -3.26
N ALA A 83 -1.26 9.41 -2.89
CA ALA A 83 -0.56 10.30 -1.96
C ALA A 83 -0.48 11.74 -2.50
N GLN A 84 -0.23 11.92 -3.80
CA GLN A 84 -0.27 13.23 -4.45
C GLN A 84 -1.65 13.89 -4.37
N ALA A 85 -2.71 13.12 -4.60
CA ALA A 85 -4.07 13.66 -4.51
C ALA A 85 -4.45 14.03 -3.07
N LEU A 86 -3.98 13.24 -2.09
CA LEU A 86 -4.17 13.51 -0.66
C LEU A 86 -3.43 14.78 -0.21
N GLU A 87 -2.20 15.01 -0.70
CA GLU A 87 -1.39 16.21 -0.43
C GLU A 87 -2.03 17.51 -0.95
N GLN A 88 -3.00 17.42 -1.86
CA GLN A 88 -3.68 18.56 -2.49
C GLN A 88 -5.06 18.87 -1.88
N LEU A 89 -5.47 18.14 -0.83
CA LEU A 89 -6.69 18.39 -0.07
C LEU A 89 -6.48 19.47 1.00
#